data_AF-A0A3B9GRE4-F1
#
_entry.id   AF-A0A3B9GRE4-F1
#
_cell.length_a   1.000
_cell.length_b   1.000
_cell.length_c   1.000
_cell.angle_alpha   90.00
_cell.angle_beta   90.00
_cell.angle_gamma   90.00
#
_symmetry.space_group_name_H-M   'P 1'
#
loop_
_entity.id
_entity.type
_entity.pdbx_description
1 polymer ?
#
loop_
_entity_poly.entity_id
_entity_poly.type
_entity_poly.pdbx_seq_one_letter_code
_entity_poly.pdbx_strand_id
1 'polypeptide(L)' 'MQCAGFANYPAEWWHFCYGDKMWAAYNNKKTAFYDVL' A
#
# COMPACT_ATOMS: atom_id res chain seq x y z
N MET A 1 0.65 -8.35 10.17
CA MET A 1 0.19 -7.24 9.28
C MET A 1 0.68 -7.42 7.84
N GLN A 2 1.95 -7.76 7.58
CA GLN A 2 2.40 -8.07 6.20
C GLN A 2 1.63 -9.23 5.55
N CYS A 3 1.25 -10.28 6.31
CA CYS A 3 0.41 -11.36 5.78
C CYS A 3 -1.00 -10.92 5.34
N ALA A 4 -1.51 -9.80 5.87
CA ALA A 4 -2.79 -9.24 5.46
C ALA A 4 -2.67 -8.33 4.23
N GLY A 5 -1.46 -8.17 3.68
CA GLY A 5 -1.22 -7.45 2.44
C GLY A 5 -1.07 -5.95 2.58
N PHE A 6 -0.86 -5.39 3.77
CA PHE A 6 -0.62 -3.95 3.96
C PHE A 6 0.81 -3.53 3.59
N ALA A 7 0.97 -2.34 3.01
CA ALA A 7 2.26 -1.69 2.82
C ALA A 7 2.61 -0.88 4.06
N ASN A 8 3.84 -1.01 4.57
CA ASN A 8 4.34 -0.18 5.66
C ASN A 8 5.18 0.97 5.12
N TYR A 9 4.97 2.18 5.62
CA TYR A 9 5.78 3.34 5.26
C TYR A 9 6.96 3.49 6.24
N PRO A 10 8.22 3.39 5.79
CA PRO A 10 9.37 3.36 6.70
C PRO A 10 9.64 4.70 7.43
N ALA A 11 9.14 5.83 6.92
CA ALA A 11 9.32 7.13 7.55
C ALA A 11 8.28 7.43 8.65
N GLU A 12 7.14 6.74 8.64
CA GLU A 12 6.11 6.79 9.69
C GLU A 12 5.76 5.36 10.07
N TRP A 13 6.43 4.79 11.07
CA TRP A 13 6.35 3.35 11.38
C TRP A 13 4.95 2.85 11.76
N TRP A 14 4.03 3.74 12.11
CA TRP A 14 2.61 3.44 12.37
C TRP A 14 1.72 3.55 11.12
N HIS A 15 2.27 4.00 9.99
CA HIS A 15 1.51 4.28 8.78
C HIS A 15 1.46 3.05 7.87
N PHE A 16 0.27 2.48 7.75
CA PHE A 16 -0.01 1.35 6.87
C PHE A 16 -1.03 1.74 5.81
N CYS A 17 -0.69 1.52 4.55
CA CYS A 17 -1.58 1.78 3.42
C CYS A 17 -2.06 0.46 2.80
N TYR A 18 -3.26 0.48 2.19
CA TYR A 18 -3.82 -0.67 1.46
C TYR A 18 -4.67 -0.21 0.28
N GLY A 19 -4.34 -0.71 -0.90
CA GLY A 19 -5.13 -0.54 -2.12
C GLY A 19 -5.05 0.83 -2.78
N ASP A 20 -4.33 1.81 -2.24
CA ASP A 20 -4.03 3.09 -2.87
C ASP A 20 -2.79 3.02 -3.79
N LYS A 21 -2.46 4.13 -4.47
CA LYS A 21 -1.30 4.22 -5.37
C LYS A 21 0.04 3.98 -4.68
N MET A 22 0.25 4.46 -3.46
CA MET A 22 1.48 4.19 -2.71
C MET A 22 1.54 2.71 -2.34
N TRP A 23 0.45 2.13 -1.85
CA TRP A 23 0.39 0.70 -1.58
C TRP A 23 0.76 -0.13 -2.82
N ALA A 24 0.23 0.23 -3.99
CA ALA A 24 0.54 -0.46 -5.24
C ALA A 24 2.01 -0.31 -5.64
N ALA A 25 2.58 0.89 -5.50
CA ALA A 25 4.01 1.14 -5.75
C ALA A 25 4.90 0.31 -4.83
N TYR A 26 4.62 0.28 -3.53
CA TYR A 26 5.39 -0.48 -2.54
C TYR A 26 5.24 -2.00 -2.68
N ASN A 27 4.08 -2.48 -3.13
CA ASN A 27 3.82 -3.90 -3.36
C ASN A 27 4.09 -4.36 -4.80
N ASN A 28 4.66 -3.50 -5.64
CA ASN A 28 4.93 -3.76 -7.05
C ASN A 28 3.68 -4.27 -7.81
N LYS A 29 2.54 -3.67 -7.52
CA LYS A 29 1.25 -3.93 -8.17
C LYS A 29 1.05 -2.95 -9.31
N LYS A 30 0.53 -3.44 -10.43
CA LYS A 30 0.28 -2.62 -11.63
C LYS A 30 -0.89 -1.66 -11.47
N THR A 31 -1.81 -1.94 -10.55
CA THR A 31 -3.02 -1.15 -10.32
C THR A 31 -3.28 -1.00 -8.83
N ALA A 32 -3.77 0.19 -8.45
CA ALA A 32 -4.39 0.44 -7.16
C ALA A 32 -5.87 0.02 -7.21
N PHE A 33 -6.43 -0.41 -6.09
CA PHE A 33 -7.85 -0.77 -5.98
C PHE A 33 -8.74 0.46 -5.76
N TYR A 34 -8.28 1.42 -4.95
CA TYR A 34 -9.08 2.56 -4.49
C TYR A 34 -8.80 3.86 -5.24
N ASP A 35 -7.88 3.85 -6.21
CA ASP A 35 -7.46 5.04 -6.97
C ASP A 35 -7.70 4.85 -8.49
N VAL A 36 -8.81 4.19 -8.82
CA VAL A 36 -9.32 4.10 -10.20
C VAL A 36 -10.44 5.13 -10.31
N LEU A 37 -10.14 6.25 -10.98
CA LEU A 37 -11.13 7.17 -11.57
C LEU A 37 -11.28 6.83 -13.05
#